data_AF-E2BUT4-F1
#
_entry.id   AF-E2BUT4-F1
#
_cell.length_a   1.000
_cell.length_b   1.000
_cell.length_c   1.000
_cell.angle_alpha   90.00
_cell.angle_beta   90.00
_cell.angle_gamma   90.00
#
_symmetry.space_group_name_H-M   'P 1'
#
loop_
_entity.id
_entity.type
_entity.pdbx_description
1 polymer ?
#
loop_
_entity_poly.entity_id
_entity_poly.type
_entity_poly.pdbx_seq_one_letter_code
_entity_poly.pdbx_strand_id
1 'polypeptide(L)' 'KLGKSGAETYETLKNVYGDECVSRTQVFLYFGRSLDGREDLEDDDRAPPPKTTRNEENIEKVKEILQSDRYVSAQILS' A
#
# COMPACT_ATOMS: atom_id res chain seq x y z
N LYS A 1 3.76 16.62 -23.82
CA LYS A 1 3.27 17.14 -22.52
C LYS A 1 2.65 18.52 -22.75
N LEU A 2 1.45 18.80 -22.21
CA LEU A 2 0.66 20.03 -22.46
C LEU A 2 1.23 21.33 -21.84
N GLY A 3 2.40 21.28 -21.19
CA GLY A 3 3.06 22.46 -20.60
C GLY A 3 2.34 23.09 -19.40
N LYS A 4 1.23 22.50 -18.93
CA LYS A 4 0.45 22.99 -17.79
C LYS A 4 1.17 22.71 -16.47
N SER A 5 1.03 23.63 -15.53
CA SER A 5 1.46 23.44 -14.13
C SER A 5 0.54 22.49 -13.37
N GLY A 6 1.03 21.96 -12.24
CA GLY A 6 0.21 21.13 -11.35
C GLY A 6 -1.01 21.86 -10.80
N ALA A 7 -0.91 23.18 -10.60
CA ALA A 7 -2.03 24.02 -10.17
C ALA A 7 -3.10 24.14 -11.25
N GLU A 8 -2.73 24.44 -12.50
CA GLU A 8 -3.68 24.51 -13.62
C GLU A 8 -4.34 23.15 -13.88
N THR A 9 -3.60 22.05 -13.68
CA THR A 9 -4.13 20.68 -13.75
C THR A 9 -5.19 20.47 -12.67
N TYR A 10 -4.91 20.87 -11.42
CA TYR A 10 -5.88 20.77 -10.33
C TYR A 10 -7.14 21.60 -10.57
N GLU A 11 -7.01 22.86 -10.98
CA GLU A 11 -8.17 23.70 -11.29
C GLU A 11 -9.00 23.13 -12.45
N THR A 12 -8.34 22.57 -13.47
CA THR A 12 -9.04 21.87 -14.56
C THR A 12 -9.83 20.67 -14.03
N LEU A 13 -9.23 19.85 -13.17
CA LEU A 13 -9.89 18.68 -12.57
C LEU A 13 -11.03 19.11 -11.64
N LYS A 14 -10.85 20.15 -10.82
CA LYS A 14 -11.89 20.67 -9.92
C LYS A 14 -13.07 21.24 -10.70
N ASN A 15 -12.83 21.90 -11.84
CA ASN A 15 -13.89 22.41 -12.70
C ASN A 15 -14.70 21.30 -13.39
N VAL A 16 -14.07 20.17 -13.73
CA VAL A 16 -14.75 19.04 -14.41
C VAL A 16 -15.49 18.15 -13.40
N TYR A 17 -14.85 17.81 -12.28
CA TYR A 17 -15.36 16.83 -11.32
C TYR A 17 -16.02 17.45 -10.09
N GLY A 18 -15.91 18.77 -9.89
CA GLY A 18 -16.51 19.46 -8.76
C GLY A 18 -16.08 18.84 -7.43
N ASP A 19 -17.02 18.41 -6.62
CA ASP A 19 -16.76 17.84 -5.29
C ASP A 19 -16.26 16.41 -5.30
N GLU A 20 -16.40 15.70 -6.43
CA GLU A 20 -15.82 14.37 -6.62
C GLU A 20 -14.36 14.43 -7.11
N CYS A 21 -13.81 15.65 -7.26
CA CYS A 21 -12.42 15.83 -7.65
C CYS A 21 -11.47 15.23 -6.60
N VAL A 22 -10.46 14.52 -7.07
CA VAL A 22 -9.33 14.09 -6.25
C VAL A 22 -8.69 15.26 -5.52
N SER A 23 -8.15 14.99 -4.32
CA SER A 23 -7.59 16.04 -3.48
C SER A 23 -6.39 16.72 -4.16
N ARG A 24 -6.15 17.99 -3.82
CA ARG A 24 -5.02 18.76 -4.36
C ARG A 24 -3.70 18.03 -4.17
N THR A 25 -3.46 17.43 -3.01
CA THR A 25 -2.25 16.65 -2.73
C THR A 25 -2.07 15.47 -3.70
N GLN A 26 -3.14 14.74 -4.00
CA GLN A 26 -3.09 13.62 -4.94
C GLN A 26 -2.77 14.11 -6.36
N VAL A 27 -3.39 15.20 -6.82
CA VAL A 27 -3.08 15.76 -8.15
C VAL A 27 -1.61 16.13 -8.28
N PHE A 28 -1.01 16.75 -7.25
CA PHE A 28 0.41 17.10 -7.28
C PHE A 28 1.32 15.87 -7.24
N LEU A 29 0.95 14.81 -6.50
CA LEU A 29 1.68 13.55 -6.48
C LEU A 29 1.73 12.91 -7.88
N TYR A 30 0.57 12.76 -8.53
CA TYR A 30 0.48 12.20 -9.89
C TYR A 30 1.13 13.12 -10.93
N PHE A 31 1.01 14.45 -10.78
CA PHE A 31 1.69 15.41 -11.65
C PHE A 31 3.22 15.26 -11.58
N GLY A 32 3.79 15.10 -10.38
CA GLY A 32 5.22 14.82 -10.20
C GLY A 32 5.64 13.51 -10.86
N ARG A 33 4.89 12.43 -10.63
CA ARG A 33 5.13 11.12 -11.28
C ARG A 33 5.11 11.21 -12.81
N SER A 34 4.17 11.98 -13.36
CA SER A 34 4.10 12.23 -14.80
C SER A 34 5.31 13.00 -15.33
N LEU A 35 5.87 13.93 -14.55
CA LEU A 35 7.12 14.62 -14.90
C LEU A 35 8.30 13.65 -14.93
N ASP A 36 8.36 12.71 -13.99
CA ASP A 36 9.38 11.65 -13.90
C ASP A 36 9.29 10.58 -15.01
N GLY A 37 8.30 10.70 -15.90
CA GLY A 37 8.16 9.82 -17.07
C GLY A 37 7.31 8.58 -16.81
N ARG A 38 6.62 8.53 -15.66
CA ARG A 38 5.63 7.49 -15.40
C ARG A 38 4.37 7.74 -16.23
N GLU A 39 3.97 6.75 -17.02
CA GLU A 39 2.78 6.79 -17.88
C GLU A 39 1.73 5.73 -17.51
N ASP A 40 2.05 4.79 -16.62
CA ASP A 40 1.08 3.82 -16.13
C ASP A 40 0.02 4.48 -15.22
N LEU A 41 -1.20 3.98 -15.36
CA LEU A 41 -2.35 4.36 -14.53
C LEU A 41 -2.58 3.37 -13.39
N GLU A 42 -1.78 2.32 -13.32
CA GLU A 42 -1.88 1.30 -12.29
C GLU A 42 -1.28 1.82 -10.97
N ASP A 43 -1.83 1.32 -9.86
CA ASP A 43 -1.26 1.60 -8.55
C ASP A 43 0.14 0.96 -8.43
N ASP A 44 1.00 1.57 -7.61
CA ASP A 44 2.26 0.95 -7.22
C ASP A 44 2.00 -0.39 -6.53
N ASP A 45 2.93 -1.32 -6.70
CA ASP A 45 2.94 -2.57 -5.94
C ASP A 45 2.77 -2.28 -4.46
N ARG A 46 1.62 -2.72 -3.92
CA ARG A 46 1.34 -2.57 -2.51
C ARG A 46 2.27 -3.48 -1.74
N ALA A 47 3.02 -2.91 -0.80
CA ALA A 47 3.88 -3.69 0.08
C ALA A 47 3.07 -4.84 0.70
N PRO A 48 3.62 -6.07 0.73
CA PRO A 48 2.94 -7.19 1.36
C PRO A 48 2.66 -6.84 2.83
N PRO A 49 1.54 -7.31 3.40
CA PRO A 49 1.24 -7.06 4.79
C PRO A 49 2.40 -7.57 5.68
N PRO A 50 2.70 -6.86 6.78
CA PRO A 50 3.74 -7.31 7.69
C PRO A 50 3.40 -8.73 8.17
N LYS A 51 4.31 -9.67 7.97
CA LYS A 51 4.17 -11.03 8.50
C LYS A 51 4.46 -10.99 10.00
N THR A 52 3.48 -10.54 10.78
CA THR A 52 3.57 -10.47 12.25
C THR A 52 3.58 -11.86 12.90
N THR A 53 3.14 -12.89 12.17
CA THR A 53 3.03 -14.27 12.66
C THR A 53 4.36 -15.03 12.65
N ARG A 54 5.25 -14.76 11.69
CA ARG A 54 6.52 -15.49 11.51
C ARG A 54 7.70 -14.67 12.00
N ASN A 55 7.83 -14.53 13.32
CA ASN A 55 9.04 -14.00 13.98
C ASN A 55 9.70 -15.12 14.82
N GLU A 56 10.98 -14.94 15.18
CA GLU A 56 11.74 -15.95 15.93
C GLU A 56 11.12 -16.26 17.30
N GLU A 57 10.57 -15.24 17.96
CA GLU A 57 9.89 -15.36 19.25
C GLU A 57 8.65 -16.27 19.19
N ASN A 58 7.79 -16.10 18.18
CA ASN A 58 6.61 -16.93 17.99
C ASN A 58 7.01 -18.34 17.55
N ILE A 59 8.10 -18.49 16.79
CA ILE A 59 8.64 -19.80 16.42
C ILE A 59 9.10 -20.54 17.68
N GLU A 60 9.78 -19.88 18.60
CA GLU A 60 10.25 -20.47 19.84
C GLU A 60 9.09 -20.85 20.77
N LYS A 61 8.09 -19.97 20.93
CA LYS A 61 6.87 -20.25 21.69
C LYS A 61 6.08 -21.45 21.12
N VAL A 62 5.93 -21.53 19.81
CA VAL A 62 5.26 -22.66 19.15
C VAL A 62 6.05 -23.96 19.36
N LYS A 63 7.38 -23.92 19.29
CA LYS A 63 8.24 -25.08 19.60
C LYS A 63 8.08 -25.54 21.05
N GLU A 64 8.02 -24.61 22.01
CA GLU A 64 7.82 -24.93 23.43
C GLU A 64 6.47 -25.60 23.69
N ILE A 65 5.39 -25.09 23.07
CA ILE A 65 4.05 -25.69 23.18
C ILE A 65 4.04 -27.11 22.61
N LEU A 66 4.66 -27.32 21.44
CA LEU A 66 4.73 -28.65 20.81
C LEU A 66 5.58 -29.65 21.60
N GLN A 67 6.58 -29.18 22.36
CA GLN A 67 7.43 -30.03 23.20
C GLN A 67 6.77 -30.34 24.55
N SER A 68 5.99 -29.42 25.11
CA SER A 68 5.36 -29.56 26.43
C SER A 68 4.06 -30.36 26.38
N ASP A 69 3.28 -30.27 25.30
CA ASP A 69 2.00 -30.97 25.17
C ASP A 69 2.00 -31.96 24.00
N ARG A 70 1.99 -33.25 24.33
CA ARG A 70 1.96 -34.36 23.37
C ARG A 70 0.64 -34.43 22.57
N TYR A 71 -0.42 -33.77 23.04
CA TYR A 71 -1.73 -33.73 22.36
C TYR A 71 -1.86 -32.53 21.40
N VAL A 72 -0.95 -31.57 21.47
CA VAL A 72 -0.96 -30.42 20.56
C VAL A 72 -0.17 -30.77 19.30
N SER A 73 -0.77 -30.53 18.14
CA SER A 73 -0.13 -30.70 16.84
C SER A 73 0.00 -29.36 16.12
N ALA A 74 0.93 -29.28 15.17
CA ALA A 74 1.11 -28.09 14.34
C ALA A 74 -0.16 -27.67 13.59
N GLN A 75 -1.10 -28.60 13.38
CA GLN A 75 -2.39 -28.33 12.74
C GLN A 75 -3.37 -27.57 13.64
N ILE A 76 -3.23 -27.66 14.96
CA ILE A 76 -4.05 -26.92 15.94
C ILE A 76 -3.49 -25.51 16.17
N LEU A 77 -2.18 -25.31 15.93
CA LEU A 77 -1.48 -24.03 16.13
C LEU A 77 -1.34 -23.19 14.85
N SER A 78 -1.76 -23.72 13.70
CA SER A 78 -1.78 -23.04 12.40
C SER A 78 -3.02 -22.20 12.20
#